data_AF-A0A4R5W4D1-F1
#
_entry.id   AF-A0A4R5W4D1-F1
#
_cell.length_a   1.000
_cell.length_b   1.000
_cell.length_c   1.000
_cell.angle_alpha   90.00
_cell.angle_beta   90.00
_cell.angle_gamma   90.00
#
_symmetry.space_group_name_H-M   'P 1'
#
loop_
_entity.id
_entity.type
_entity.pdbx_description
1 polymer ?
#
loop_
_entity_poly.entity_id
_entity_poly.type
_entity_poly.pdbx_seq_one_letter_code
_entity_poly.pdbx_strand_id
1 'polypeptide(L)'
;MEGIKKRPGQSGIEINQEVRKYRFEIRLSKTEHSNLMEKAIQSGENSLAQFARNQLLYSGFIAASEYKTERKEQKAVLLELARIGNNLNQIARALNCDIEPSIEMLEELCRIESELTNLPLKINMKRGA
;
A
#
# COMPACT_ATOMS: atom_id res chain seq x y z
N MET A 1 13.68 -8.95 5.89
CA MET A 1 13.00 -8.43 7.09
C MET A 1 13.54 -7.03 7.37
N GLU A 2 12.90 -5.98 6.87
CA GLU A 2 13.15 -4.55 7.13
C GLU A 2 11.78 -3.84 7.07
N GLY A 3 11.31 -2.95 7.94
CA GLY A 3 11.84 -2.32 9.17
C GLY A 3 10.66 -1.93 10.10
N ILE A 4 10.92 -1.82 11.41
CA ILE A 4 10.00 -2.26 12.47
C ILE A 4 9.41 -1.10 13.30
N LYS A 5 8.07 -1.00 13.38
CA LYS A 5 7.33 -0.36 14.49
C LYS A 5 6.82 -1.46 15.44
N LYS A 6 6.88 -1.27 16.77
CA LYS A 6 6.44 -2.28 17.76
C LYS A 6 5.64 -1.76 18.95
N ARG A 7 5.48 -0.42 19.13
CA ARG A 7 4.68 0.32 20.16
C ARG A 7 4.63 1.81 19.75
N PRO A 8 4.18 2.74 20.60
CA PRO A 8 2.81 3.29 20.64
C PRO A 8 2.41 4.12 19.38
N GLY A 9 1.16 3.92 18.92
CA GLY A 9 0.47 4.76 17.91
C GLY A 9 0.58 4.32 16.43
N GLN A 10 0.81 3.04 16.16
CA GLN A 10 1.16 2.53 14.82
C GLN A 10 -0.03 2.50 13.84
N SER A 11 -0.27 3.58 13.11
CA SER A 11 -0.90 3.52 11.78
C SER A 11 0.18 3.44 10.69
N GLY A 12 -0.07 2.60 9.68
CA GLY A 12 0.95 2.06 8.79
C GLY A 12 0.94 2.64 7.39
N ILE A 13 0.96 3.97 7.19
CA ILE A 13 1.14 4.59 5.86
C ILE A 13 2.03 5.85 5.97
N GLU A 14 3.27 5.70 6.43
CA GLU A 14 4.21 6.82 6.61
C GLU A 14 5.68 6.35 6.46
N ILE A 15 6.56 7.25 6.03
CA ILE A 15 8.01 7.02 5.82
C ILE A 15 8.73 6.66 7.12
N ASN A 16 8.29 7.21 8.26
CA ASN A 16 8.93 6.98 9.54
C ASN A 16 8.62 5.58 10.07
N GLN A 17 9.66 4.74 10.15
CA GLN A 17 9.61 3.36 10.62
C GLN A 17 9.89 3.23 12.13
N GLU A 18 10.27 4.31 12.81
CA GLU A 18 10.63 4.29 14.23
C GLU A 18 9.42 4.41 15.16
N VAL A 19 9.59 3.91 16.39
CA VAL A 19 8.62 4.06 17.48
C VAL A 19 8.70 5.47 18.07
N ARG A 20 7.59 6.19 18.06
CA ARG A 20 7.48 7.55 18.61
C ARG A 20 7.37 7.49 20.14
N LYS A 21 8.43 7.92 20.83
CA LYS A 21 8.50 7.93 22.31
C LYS A 21 8.27 9.32 22.94
N TYR A 22 8.40 10.38 22.15
CA TYR A 22 8.30 11.76 22.62
C TYR A 22 6.96 12.38 22.24
N ARG A 23 6.46 13.29 23.09
CA ARG A 23 5.20 14.00 22.88
C ARG A 23 5.44 15.50 22.80
N PHE A 24 4.75 16.13 21.85
CA PHE A 24 4.64 17.57 21.70
C PHE A 24 3.16 17.94 21.84
N GLU A 25 2.84 18.88 22.71
CA GLU A 25 1.46 19.30 23.00
C GLU A 25 1.30 20.80 22.76
N ILE A 26 0.20 21.19 22.11
CA ILE A 26 -0.21 22.57 21.93
C ILE A 26 -1.61 22.72 22.53
N ARG A 27 -1.83 23.74 23.36
CA ARG A 27 -3.17 24.10 23.84
C ARG A 27 -3.85 24.97 22.79
N LEU A 28 -5.08 24.62 22.44
CA LEU A 28 -5.88 25.28 21.41
C LEU A 28 -7.18 25.78 22.02
N SER A 29 -7.63 26.94 21.57
CA SER A 29 -9.03 27.35 21.74
C SER A 29 -9.96 26.48 20.89
N LYS A 30 -11.26 26.53 21.19
CA LYS A 30 -12.28 25.76 20.45
C LYS A 30 -12.27 26.08 18.96
N THR A 31 -12.09 27.34 18.60
CA THR A 31 -12.07 27.81 17.20
C THR A 31 -10.83 27.30 16.47
N GLU A 32 -9.65 27.40 17.09
CA GLU A 32 -8.40 26.89 16.51
C GLU A 32 -8.45 25.38 16.30
N HIS A 33 -8.99 24.63 17.26
CA HIS A 33 -9.16 23.19 17.14
C HIS A 33 -10.08 22.81 15.97
N SER A 34 -11.23 23.46 15.84
CA SER A 34 -12.16 23.21 14.73
C SER A 34 -11.52 23.53 13.38
N ASN A 35 -10.84 24.66 13.25
CA ASN A 35 -10.16 25.07 12.02
C ASN A 35 -9.07 24.06 11.62
N LEU A 36 -8.32 23.56 12.60
CA LEU A 36 -7.29 22.54 12.36
C LEU A 36 -7.90 21.19 11.94
N MET A 37 -9.02 20.80 12.55
CA MET A 37 -9.72 19.57 12.19
C MET A 37 -10.28 19.62 10.77
N GLU A 38 -10.85 20.75 10.37
CA GLU A 38 -11.35 20.96 9.00
C GLU A 38 -10.22 20.86 7.97
N LYS A 39 -9.07 21.52 8.22
CA LYS A 39 -7.89 21.41 7.36
C LYS A 39 -7.34 19.98 7.27
N ALA A 40 -7.38 19.21 8.35
CA ALA A 40 -6.97 17.81 8.35
C ALA A 40 -7.90 16.92 7.49
N ILE A 41 -9.20 17.18 7.52
CA ILE A 41 -10.18 16.47 6.68
C ILE A 41 -9.97 16.82 5.20
N GLN A 42 -9.83 18.11 4.90
CA GLN A 42 -9.62 18.61 3.53
C GLN A 42 -8.33 18.06 2.89
N SER A 43 -7.29 17.83 3.69
CA SER A 43 -6.03 17.23 3.23
C SER A 43 -6.07 15.71 3.09
N GLY A 44 -7.19 15.06 3.42
CA GLY A 44 -7.35 13.60 3.30
C GLY A 44 -6.43 12.82 4.24
N GLU A 45 -6.11 13.39 5.40
CA GLU A 45 -5.30 12.73 6.41
C GLU A 45 -6.15 12.00 7.43
N ASN A 46 -5.66 10.84 7.87
CA ASN A 46 -6.42 9.93 8.74
C ASN A 46 -6.56 10.43 10.19
N SER A 47 -5.80 11.46 10.58
CA SER A 47 -5.90 12.05 11.92
C SER A 47 -5.29 13.44 11.95
N LEU A 48 -5.73 14.25 12.91
CA LEU A 48 -5.16 15.58 13.16
C LEU A 48 -3.66 15.50 13.50
N ALA A 49 -3.24 14.47 14.25
CA ALA A 49 -1.84 14.25 14.58
C ALA A 49 -0.99 13.94 13.33
N GLN A 50 -1.59 13.29 12.33
CA GLN A 50 -0.90 13.00 11.08
C GLN A 50 -0.78 14.22 10.19
N PHE A 51 -1.87 14.99 10.08
CA PHE A 51 -1.88 16.28 9.41
C PHE A 51 -0.83 17.25 9.99
N ALA A 52 -0.84 17.45 11.31
CA ALA A 52 0.11 18.34 11.98
C ALA A 52 1.56 17.91 11.76
N ARG A 53 1.85 16.61 11.79
CA ARG A 53 3.20 16.09 11.54
C ARG A 53 3.66 16.36 10.12
N ASN A 54 2.79 16.13 9.14
CA ASN A 54 3.10 16.39 7.73
C ASN A 54 3.36 17.88 7.49
N GLN A 55 2.57 18.75 8.12
CA GLN A 55 2.76 20.19 8.00
C GLN A 55 4.03 20.70 8.70
N LEU A 56 4.33 20.21 9.91
CA LEU A 56 5.39 20.75 10.75
C LEU A 56 6.78 20.14 10.46
N LEU A 57 6.85 18.83 10.18
CA LEU A 57 8.13 18.13 10.06
C LEU A 57 8.54 17.89 8.60
N TYR A 58 7.58 17.82 7.70
CA TYR A 58 7.83 17.55 6.29
C TYR A 58 7.49 18.75 5.40
N SER A 59 7.34 19.95 5.97
CA SER A 59 7.10 21.20 5.21
C SER A 59 5.86 21.16 4.30
N GLY A 60 4.85 20.36 4.64
CA GLY A 60 3.70 20.11 3.75
C GLY A 60 4.04 19.25 2.52
N PHE A 61 5.24 18.67 2.46
CA PHE A 61 5.70 17.89 1.34
C PHE A 61 4.94 16.56 1.23
N ILE A 62 4.60 16.28 -0.02
CA ILE A 62 3.79 15.24 -0.65
C ILE A 62 4.39 13.83 -0.43
N ALA A 63 5.26 13.64 0.56
CA ALA A 63 5.89 12.36 0.86
C ALA A 63 4.86 11.30 1.32
N ALA A 64 3.70 11.73 1.84
CA ALA A 64 2.56 10.86 2.13
C ALA A 64 1.71 10.53 0.88
N SER A 65 1.72 11.37 -0.15
CA SER A 65 0.91 11.20 -1.37
C SER A 65 1.56 10.23 -2.35
N GLU A 66 2.86 10.38 -2.63
CA GLU A 66 3.62 9.44 -3.48
C GLU A 66 3.54 8.02 -2.91
N TYR A 67 3.66 7.89 -1.58
CA TYR A 67 3.54 6.62 -0.90
C TYR A 67 2.11 6.05 -0.85
N LYS A 68 1.08 6.91 -0.73
CA LYS A 68 -0.33 6.50 -0.86
C LYS A 68 -0.61 5.97 -2.28
N THR A 69 -0.05 6.61 -3.31
CA THR A 69 -0.21 6.20 -4.72
C THR A 69 0.54 4.90 -5.01
N GLU A 70 1.81 4.82 -4.64
CA GLU A 70 2.64 3.60 -4.79
C GLU A 70 1.99 2.38 -4.13
N ARG A 71 1.38 2.54 -2.95
CA ARG A 71 0.66 1.43 -2.30
C ARG A 71 -0.67 1.09 -2.94
N LYS A 72 -1.40 2.04 -3.52
CA LYS A 72 -2.62 1.73 -4.29
C LYS A 72 -2.25 0.84 -5.48
N GLU A 73 -1.17 1.19 -6.17
CA GLU A 73 -0.60 0.39 -7.25
C GLU A 73 -0.17 -1.00 -6.76
N GLN A 74 0.59 -1.08 -5.66
CA GLN A 74 0.99 -2.37 -5.06
C GLN A 74 -0.20 -3.25 -4.66
N LYS A 75 -1.28 -2.66 -4.10
CA LYS A 75 -2.51 -3.40 -3.77
C LYS A 75 -3.24 -3.89 -5.00
N ALA A 76 -3.30 -3.08 -6.06
CA ALA A 76 -3.90 -3.50 -7.33
C ALA A 76 -3.12 -4.68 -7.93
N VAL A 77 -1.78 -4.60 -7.94
CA VAL A 77 -0.93 -5.72 -8.39
C VAL A 77 -1.14 -6.97 -7.54
N LEU A 78 -1.21 -6.83 -6.21
CA LEU A 78 -1.47 -7.97 -5.32
C LEU A 78 -2.82 -8.63 -5.58
N LEU A 79 -3.85 -7.84 -5.87
CA LEU A 79 -5.18 -8.35 -6.19
C LEU A 79 -5.17 -9.14 -7.50
N GLU A 80 -4.51 -8.64 -8.55
CA GLU A 80 -4.38 -9.35 -9.82
C GLU A 80 -3.58 -10.65 -9.65
N LEU A 81 -2.48 -10.63 -8.89
CA LEU A 81 -1.72 -11.85 -8.58
C LEU A 81 -2.56 -12.87 -7.81
N ALA A 82 -3.43 -12.43 -6.90
CA ALA A 82 -4.34 -13.33 -6.18
C ALA A 82 -5.39 -13.95 -7.12
N ARG A 83 -5.90 -13.19 -8.08
CA ARG A 83 -6.81 -13.70 -9.12
C ARG A 83 -6.12 -14.74 -10.00
N ILE A 84 -4.92 -14.43 -10.50
CA ILE A 84 -4.10 -15.37 -11.28
C ILE A 84 -3.83 -16.66 -10.50
N GLY A 85 -3.43 -16.54 -9.23
CA GLY A 85 -3.17 -17.70 -8.36
C GLY A 85 -4.41 -18.59 -8.16
N ASN A 86 -5.59 -17.99 -8.03
CA ASN A 86 -6.85 -18.73 -7.93
C ASN A 86 -7.21 -19.47 -9.23
N ASN A 87 -6.97 -18.87 -10.39
CA ASN A 87 -7.20 -19.52 -11.69
C ASN A 87 -6.22 -20.69 -11.87
N LEU A 88 -4.94 -20.49 -11.57
CA LEU A 88 -3.93 -21.56 -11.61
C LEU A 88 -4.29 -22.73 -10.68
N ASN A 89 -4.78 -22.44 -9.47
CA ASN A 89 -5.19 -23.47 -8.52
C ASN A 89 -6.42 -24.26 -9.00
N GLN A 90 -7.34 -23.63 -9.74
CA GLN A 90 -8.47 -24.32 -10.37
C GLN A 90 -8.01 -25.23 -11.51
N ILE A 91 -7.11 -24.75 -12.37
CA ILE A 91 -6.50 -25.55 -13.44
C ILE A 91 -5.77 -26.76 -12.85
N ALA A 92 -4.95 -26.55 -11.83
CA ALA A 92 -4.24 -27.64 -11.15
C ALA A 92 -5.20 -28.68 -10.56
N ARG A 93 -6.31 -28.25 -9.95
CA ARG A 93 -7.34 -29.16 -9.43
C ARG A 93 -8.04 -29.95 -10.55
N ALA A 94 -8.36 -29.32 -11.67
CA ALA A 94 -8.96 -30.00 -12.81
C ALA A 94 -8.02 -31.08 -13.39
N LEU A 95 -6.73 -30.74 -13.54
CA LEU A 95 -5.71 -31.69 -14.01
C LEU A 95 -5.47 -32.83 -13.02
N ASN A 96 -5.49 -32.56 -11.71
CA ASN A 96 -5.36 -33.59 -10.68
C ASN A 96 -6.57 -34.55 -10.61
N CYS A 97 -7.66 -34.26 -11.32
CA CYS A 97 -8.83 -35.13 -11.46
C CYS A 97 -8.83 -35.94 -12.76
N ASP A 98 -7.68 -36.10 -13.43
CA ASP A 98 -7.50 -36.82 -14.71
C ASP A 98 -8.38 -36.30 -15.86
N ILE A 99 -8.71 -35.00 -15.84
CA ILE A 99 -9.39 -34.32 -16.95
C ILE A 99 -8.32 -33.93 -17.97
N GLU A 100 -8.44 -34.41 -19.22
CA GLU A 100 -7.58 -33.93 -20.31
C GLU A 100 -7.68 -32.39 -20.42
N PRO A 101 -6.56 -31.69 -20.57
CA PRO A 101 -6.56 -30.24 -20.66
C PRO A 101 -7.40 -29.78 -21.85
N SER A 102 -8.43 -28.98 -21.58
CA SER A 102 -9.25 -28.39 -22.64
C SER A 102 -8.50 -27.25 -23.34
N ILE A 103 -8.92 -26.93 -24.57
CA ILE A 103 -8.39 -25.78 -25.32
C ILE A 103 -8.58 -24.49 -24.52
N GLU A 104 -9.72 -24.32 -23.85
CA GLU A 104 -10.00 -23.15 -23.00
C GLU A 104 -9.01 -23.00 -21.84
N MET A 105 -8.58 -24.12 -21.23
CA MET A 105 -7.57 -24.10 -20.16
C MET A 105 -6.21 -23.66 -20.69
N LEU A 106 -5.84 -24.08 -21.91
CA LEU A 106 -4.59 -23.68 -22.55
C LEU A 106 -4.61 -22.20 -22.96
N GLU A 107 -5.74 -21.70 -23.46
CA GLU A 107 -5.94 -20.29 -23.78
C GLU A 107 -5.82 -19.40 -22.54
N GLU A 108 -6.40 -19.82 -21.41
CA GLU A 108 -6.29 -19.09 -20.15
C GLU A 108 -4.86 -19.10 -19.60
N LEU A 109 -4.10 -20.20 -19.77
CA LEU A 109 -2.68 -20.23 -19.42
C LEU A 109 -1.84 -19.25 -20.26
N CYS A 110 -2.08 -19.19 -21.58
CA CYS A 110 -1.43 -18.22 -22.47
C CYS A 110 -1.79 -16.77 -22.09
N ARG A 111 -3.04 -16.52 -21.68
CA ARG A 111 -3.47 -15.21 -21.19
C ARG A 111 -2.74 -14.84 -19.89
N ILE A 112 -2.69 -15.75 -18.91
CA ILE A 112 -2.00 -15.54 -17.64
C ILE A 112 -0.51 -15.25 -17.87
N GLU A 113 0.14 -16.01 -18.75
CA GLU A 113 1.55 -15.78 -19.13
C GLU A 113 1.75 -14.37 -19.69
N SER A 114 0.88 -13.95 -20.62
CA SER A 114 0.91 -12.61 -21.23
C SER A 114 0.65 -11.49 -20.21
N GLU A 115 -0.28 -11.69 -19.28
CA GLU A 115 -0.56 -10.72 -18.22
C GLU A 115 0.62 -10.56 -17.26
N LEU A 116 1.26 -11.68 -16.88
CA LEU A 116 2.45 -11.67 -16.03
C LEU A 116 3.66 -11.02 -16.70
N THR A 117 3.85 -11.21 -18.02
CA THR A 117 4.95 -10.58 -18.76
C THR A 117 4.77 -9.08 -18.94
N ASN A 118 3.53 -8.61 -19.00
CA ASN A 118 3.21 -7.19 -19.20
C ASN A 118 3.03 -6.42 -17.87
N LEU A 119 3.10 -7.09 -16.71
CA LEU A 119 3.16 -6.38 -15.44
C LEU A 119 4.41 -5.48 -15.43
N PRO A 120 4.26 -4.18 -15.09
CA PRO A 120 5.40 -3.27 -15.06
C PRO A 120 6.35 -3.70 -13.95
N LEU A 121 7.40 -4.45 -14.30
CA LEU A 121 8.53 -4.75 -13.44
C LEU A 121 9.36 -3.47 -13.21
N LYS A 122 8.80 -2.47 -12.51
CA LYS A 122 9.58 -1.45 -11.81
C LYS A 122 10.04 -2.01 -10.47
N ILE A 123 10.61 -3.21 -10.46
CA ILE A 123 11.40 -3.68 -9.31
C ILE A 123 12.76 -3.01 -9.46
N ASN A 124 12.83 -1.73 -9.06
CA ASN A 124 14.10 -1.05 -8.84
C ASN A 124 14.78 -1.75 -7.66
N MET A 125 15.61 -2.75 -7.97
CA MET A 125 16.65 -3.21 -7.06
C MET A 125 17.66 -2.07 -6.89
N LYS A 126 17.38 -1.13 -5.98
CA LYS A 126 18.45 -0.37 -5.34
C LYS A 126 19.21 -1.34 -4.44
N ARG A 127 20.13 -2.11 -5.04
CA ARG A 127 21.21 -2.74 -4.29
C ARG A 127 22.09 -1.60 -3.76
N GLY A 128 22.30 -1.61 -2.46
CA GLY A 128 23.12 -0.63 -1.76
C GLY A 128 24.52 -0.53 -2.37
N ALA A 129 24.97 0.71 -2.48
CA ALA A 129 26.37 1.10 -2.46
C ALA A 129 26.52 2.05 -1.26
#